data_AF-A0A835YIP9-F1
#
_entry.id   AF-A0A835YIP9-F1
#
_cell.length_a   1.000
_cell.length_b   1.000
_cell.length_c   1.000
_cell.angle_alpha   90.00
_cell.angle_beta   90.00
_cell.angle_gamma   90.00
#
_symmetry.space_group_name_H-M   'P 1'
#
loop_
_entity.id
_entity.type
_entity.pdbx_description
1 polymer ?
#
loop_
_entity_poly.entity_id
_entity_poly.type
_entity_poly.pdbx_seq_one_letter_code
_entity_poly.pdbx_strand_id
1 'polypeptide(L)'
;MRTCLRGVGRGAAQAARPLKTFRSLVGVATRDVSARAMTETSVFLEEIAVSQTPKRLQGLMRVLEARGGVSLSPADRRGLHPLLVPLSAQGEDVTCLLRWPEPSQHKNMPLPVVRMTRGEVGVTLVARSVDEYLHRLLAEEDVAASTAASAGSGAARPLADAAGMDAEGLYRAGDVAAAGLGASSSSSSPAQAMAMYLIRKAGMFPDVCESLATAHLGRNDKTSAMVASEWYMRNGHFPGWARPYEFASDLYMGLGRGEEGRDMARMALRLPWWTLRAPFTAVATTAALPADAEKVMWLLSEEAAAAASAKVNQFKGYREPKSSKQLALERATGLMNRVVAGDLASYDAIRDQLAEAYAEAGLNDVANFITAA
;
A
#
# COMPACT_ATOMS: atom_id res chain seq x y z
N MET A 1 68.42 45.58 39.65
CA MET A 1 67.12 45.92 39.05
C MET A 1 67.13 45.51 37.58
N ARG A 2 66.17 44.67 37.18
CA ARG A 2 65.62 44.45 35.81
C ARG A 2 66.58 43.94 34.71
N THR A 3 66.66 42.62 34.50
CA THR A 3 65.91 41.76 33.53
C THR A 3 66.56 41.72 32.13
N CYS A 4 67.33 40.66 31.83
CA CYS A 4 66.98 39.39 31.13
C CYS A 4 67.03 39.53 29.59
N LEU A 5 68.12 39.12 28.91
CA LEU A 5 68.53 37.77 28.48
C LEU A 5 67.58 37.09 27.47
N ARG A 6 68.02 37.07 26.20
CA ARG A 6 67.64 36.11 25.16
C ARG A 6 68.81 35.13 24.96
N GLY A 7 68.53 33.84 24.82
CA GLY A 7 69.56 32.87 24.45
C GLY A 7 69.11 31.40 24.45
N VAL A 8 68.45 31.00 23.36
CA VAL A 8 68.59 29.72 22.63
C VAL A 8 68.47 28.38 23.40
N GLY A 9 67.34 27.70 23.14
CA GLY A 9 67.30 26.37 22.51
C GLY A 9 67.66 25.13 23.32
N ARG A 10 66.68 24.24 23.51
CA ARG A 10 66.85 22.77 23.47
C ARG A 10 65.49 22.07 23.36
N GLY A 11 65.46 21.01 22.57
CA GLY A 11 64.26 20.26 22.18
C GLY A 11 63.62 19.45 23.31
N ALA A 12 62.35 19.12 23.10
CA ALA A 12 61.62 18.13 23.87
C ALA A 12 60.82 17.24 22.92
N ALA A 13 61.12 15.94 22.96
CA ALA A 13 60.28 14.90 22.41
C ALA A 13 58.98 14.83 23.23
N GLN A 14 57.82 14.90 22.57
CA GLN A 14 56.53 14.57 23.17
C GLN A 14 55.97 13.31 22.52
N ALA A 15 55.76 12.31 23.35
CA ALA A 15 55.14 11.04 23.02
C ALA A 15 53.70 11.24 22.54
N ALA A 16 53.39 10.70 21.37
CA ALA A 16 52.04 10.63 20.84
C ALA A 16 51.17 9.69 21.70
N ARG A 17 50.07 10.21 22.25
CA ARG A 17 48.99 9.40 22.82
C ARG A 17 48.04 8.99 21.68
N PRO A 18 47.58 7.73 21.62
CA PRO A 18 46.63 7.32 20.60
C PRO A 18 45.25 7.93 20.89
N LEU A 19 44.72 8.66 19.91
CA LEU A 19 43.32 9.06 19.85
C LEU A 19 42.46 7.80 19.83
N LYS A 20 41.77 7.53 20.94
CA LYS A 20 40.71 6.51 20.98
C LYS A 20 39.59 6.98 20.06
N THR A 21 39.41 6.27 18.96
CA THR A 21 38.30 6.39 18.03
C THR A 21 37.01 6.16 18.82
N PHE A 22 36.21 7.21 19.02
CA PHE A 22 34.83 7.06 19.48
C PHE A 22 34.07 6.31 18.40
N ARG A 23 33.85 5.01 18.60
CA ARG A 23 32.85 4.26 17.82
C ARG A 23 31.48 4.85 18.12
N SER A 24 30.75 5.19 17.06
CA SER A 24 29.39 5.73 17.11
C SER A 24 28.46 4.80 17.89
N LEU A 25 28.01 5.25 19.07
CA LEU A 25 26.99 4.57 19.88
C LEU A 25 25.59 4.67 19.25
N VAL A 26 25.39 5.59 18.29
CA VAL A 26 24.10 5.83 17.62
C VAL A 26 23.69 4.64 16.77
N GLY A 27 24.64 3.94 16.12
CA GLY A 27 24.34 2.80 15.24
C GLY A 27 24.00 1.49 15.95
N VAL A 28 24.27 1.37 17.26
CA VAL A 28 23.93 0.18 18.05
C VAL A 28 22.51 0.30 18.59
N ALA A 29 22.15 1.46 19.14
CA ALA A 29 20.82 1.71 19.68
C ALA A 29 19.71 1.67 18.60
N THR A 30 19.97 2.15 17.38
CA THR A 30 18.99 2.09 16.28
C THR A 30 18.75 0.67 15.77
N ARG A 31 19.79 -0.18 15.76
CA ARG A 31 19.68 -1.60 15.36
C ARG A 31 18.88 -2.43 16.36
N ASP A 32 19.01 -2.16 17.66
CA ASP A 32 18.24 -2.85 18.70
C ASP A 32 16.74 -2.49 18.66
N VAL A 33 16.40 -1.22 18.38
CA VAL A 33 15.00 -0.77 18.23
C VAL A 33 14.35 -1.42 17.01
N SER A 34 15.07 -1.47 15.90
CA SER A 34 14.65 -2.11 14.66
C SER A 34 14.34 -3.61 14.83
N ALA A 35 15.28 -4.37 15.39
CA ALA A 35 15.12 -5.80 15.62
C ALA A 35 13.98 -6.12 16.60
N ARG A 36 13.74 -5.24 17.57
CA ARG A 36 12.63 -5.34 18.51
C ARG A 36 11.29 -5.11 17.80
N ALA A 37 11.15 -4.03 17.03
CA ALA A 37 9.93 -3.74 16.28
C ALA A 37 9.57 -4.89 15.33
N MET A 38 10.57 -5.42 14.63
CA MET A 38 10.49 -6.61 13.79
C MET A 38 9.91 -7.84 14.50
N THR A 39 10.42 -8.18 15.68
CA THR A 39 9.93 -9.33 16.48
C THR A 39 8.52 -9.07 16.99
N GLU A 40 8.28 -7.85 17.47
CA GLU A 40 6.98 -7.39 17.96
C GLU A 40 5.90 -7.49 16.88
N THR A 41 6.19 -7.09 15.64
CA THR A 41 5.26 -7.22 14.51
C THR A 41 4.87 -8.66 14.24
N SER A 42 5.82 -9.61 14.22
CA SER A 42 5.51 -11.03 14.00
C SER A 42 4.60 -11.60 15.09
N VAL A 43 4.91 -11.32 16.36
CA VAL A 43 4.07 -11.74 17.49
C VAL A 43 2.68 -11.10 17.40
N PHE A 44 2.61 -9.81 17.11
CA PHE A 44 1.35 -9.09 16.96
C PHE A 44 0.48 -9.67 15.83
N LEU A 45 1.08 -10.06 14.71
CA LEU A 45 0.33 -10.68 13.61
C LEU A 45 -0.29 -12.01 14.02
N GLU A 46 0.46 -12.84 14.73
CA GLU A 46 0.01 -14.19 15.13
C GLU A 46 -1.00 -14.14 16.28
N GLU A 47 -0.74 -13.34 17.31
CA GLU A 47 -1.52 -13.32 18.55
C GLU A 47 -2.70 -12.35 18.52
N ILE A 48 -2.55 -11.18 17.87
CA ILE A 48 -3.57 -10.11 17.87
C ILE A 48 -4.29 -10.02 16.54
N ALA A 49 -3.56 -9.99 15.42
CA ALA A 49 -4.17 -9.94 14.10
C ALA A 49 -4.71 -11.30 13.62
N VAL A 50 -4.38 -12.39 14.33
CA VAL A 50 -4.78 -13.77 14.01
C VAL A 50 -4.49 -14.08 12.53
N SER A 51 -3.30 -13.69 12.09
CA SER A 51 -2.85 -13.75 10.69
C SER A 51 -1.49 -14.42 10.61
N GLN A 52 -1.29 -15.23 9.57
CA GLN A 52 0.00 -15.89 9.36
C GLN A 52 1.07 -14.85 9.01
N THR A 53 2.16 -14.84 9.79
CA THR A 53 3.32 -13.98 9.51
C THR A 53 3.90 -14.29 8.12
N PRO A 54 4.01 -13.30 7.21
CA PRO A 54 4.65 -13.50 5.92
C PRO A 54 6.11 -13.90 6.07
N LYS A 55 6.53 -14.94 5.34
CA LYS A 55 7.87 -15.54 5.45
C LYS A 55 9.00 -14.51 5.37
N ARG A 56 8.87 -13.53 4.47
CA ARG A 56 9.92 -12.54 4.18
C ARG A 56 9.66 -11.17 4.80
N LEU A 57 8.76 -11.09 5.79
CA LEU A 57 8.41 -9.83 6.45
C LEU A 57 9.65 -9.12 7.02
N GLN A 58 10.52 -9.89 7.67
CA GLN A 58 11.76 -9.38 8.26
C GLN A 58 12.69 -8.76 7.21
N GLY A 59 12.86 -9.44 6.07
CA GLY A 59 13.61 -8.93 4.94
C GLY A 59 13.04 -7.63 4.39
N LEU A 60 11.71 -7.56 4.24
CA LEU A 60 11.04 -6.33 3.79
C LEU A 60 11.27 -5.17 4.78
N MET A 61 11.12 -5.39 6.08
CA MET A 61 11.32 -4.33 7.08
C MET A 61 12.75 -3.78 7.04
N ARG A 62 13.78 -4.63 6.92
CA ARG A 62 15.17 -4.18 6.73
C ARG A 62 15.38 -3.39 5.44
N VAL A 63 14.73 -3.81 4.35
CA VAL A 63 14.76 -3.07 3.08
C VAL A 63 14.10 -1.70 3.19
N LEU A 64 12.98 -1.59 3.91
CA LEU A 64 12.31 -0.31 4.16
C LEU A 64 13.20 0.66 4.95
N GLU A 65 13.94 0.15 5.95
CA GLU A 65 14.93 0.93 6.68
C GLU A 65 16.11 1.35 5.82
N ALA A 66 16.64 0.45 4.99
CA ALA A 66 17.71 0.77 4.04
C ALA A 66 17.28 1.84 3.02
N ARG A 67 15.97 1.94 2.75
CA ARG A 67 15.35 3.01 1.94
C ARG A 67 15.12 4.32 2.72
N GLY A 68 15.59 4.41 3.97
CA GLY A 68 15.46 5.58 4.84
C GLY A 68 14.18 5.61 5.67
N GLY A 69 13.45 4.50 5.75
CA GLY A 69 12.29 4.35 6.64
C GLY A 69 12.68 4.16 8.11
N VAL A 70 11.77 4.55 9.00
CA VAL A 70 11.85 4.28 10.45
C VAL A 70 10.86 3.17 10.79
N SER A 71 11.34 2.05 11.32
CA SER A 71 10.48 0.96 11.79
C SER A 71 9.52 1.43 12.89
N LEU A 72 8.28 0.99 12.82
CA LEU A 72 7.23 1.32 13.77
C LEU A 72 6.83 0.09 14.59
N SER A 73 6.41 0.32 15.84
CA SER A 73 5.69 -0.72 16.60
C SER A 73 4.33 -0.96 15.93
N PRO A 74 3.85 -2.22 15.86
CA PRO A 74 2.51 -2.54 15.38
C PRO A 74 1.38 -1.87 16.19
N ALA A 75 1.67 -1.37 17.39
CA ALA A 75 0.72 -0.59 18.21
C ALA A 75 0.62 0.89 17.79
N ASP A 76 1.55 1.45 17.00
CA ASP A 76 1.49 2.84 16.55
C ASP A 76 0.46 3.06 15.43
N ARG A 77 -0.82 2.90 15.78
CA ARG A 77 -1.95 2.89 14.82
C ARG A 77 -2.78 4.17 14.82
N ARG A 78 -2.38 5.17 15.61
CA ARG A 78 -3.08 6.46 15.69
C ARG A 78 -3.09 7.16 14.34
N GLY A 79 -4.25 7.63 13.92
CA GLY A 79 -4.43 8.31 12.63
C GLY A 79 -4.26 7.39 11.42
N LEU A 80 -4.22 6.06 11.62
CA LEU A 80 -4.24 5.08 10.54
C LEU A 80 -5.62 4.42 10.45
N HIS A 81 -5.91 3.88 9.26
CA HIS A 81 -7.11 3.09 9.04
C HIS A 81 -7.15 1.92 10.04
N PRO A 82 -8.32 1.58 10.66
CA PRO A 82 -8.36 0.68 11.82
C PRO A 82 -7.86 -0.74 11.55
N LEU A 83 -7.84 -1.14 10.28
CA LEU A 83 -7.41 -2.45 9.78
C LEU A 83 -5.91 -2.56 9.44
N LEU A 84 -5.11 -1.51 9.69
CA LEU A 84 -3.69 -1.50 9.33
C LEU A 84 -2.78 -1.93 10.48
N VAL A 85 -1.69 -2.60 10.10
CA VAL A 85 -0.53 -2.89 10.96
C VAL A 85 0.67 -2.13 10.39
N PRO A 86 1.17 -1.09 11.06
CA PRO A 86 2.29 -0.29 10.58
C PRO A 86 3.59 -1.11 10.56
N LEU A 87 4.42 -0.88 9.55
CA LEU A 87 5.75 -1.48 9.43
C LEU A 87 6.85 -0.42 9.52
N SER A 88 6.73 0.64 8.70
CA SER A 88 7.75 1.67 8.60
C SER A 88 7.12 3.00 8.17
N ALA A 89 7.64 4.10 8.71
CA ALA A 89 7.29 5.46 8.30
C ALA A 89 8.42 6.13 7.51
N GLN A 90 8.03 7.02 6.58
CA GLN A 90 8.88 8.00 5.92
C GLN A 90 8.19 9.36 6.03
N GLY A 91 8.48 10.11 7.10
CA GLY A 91 7.64 11.25 7.49
C GLY A 91 6.25 10.77 7.91
N GLU A 92 5.20 11.37 7.36
CA GLU A 92 3.80 10.98 7.63
C GLU A 92 3.32 9.79 6.77
N ASP A 93 4.08 9.41 5.73
CA ASP A 93 3.76 8.26 4.89
C ASP A 93 4.13 6.96 5.61
N VAL A 94 3.15 6.12 5.87
CA VAL A 94 3.32 4.85 6.58
C VAL A 94 3.06 3.67 5.65
N THR A 95 4.06 2.81 5.52
CA THR A 95 3.92 1.50 4.88
C THR A 95 3.38 0.52 5.90
N CYS A 96 2.27 -0.14 5.56
CA CYS A 96 1.52 -1.02 6.46
C CYS A 96 1.22 -2.36 5.79
N LEU A 97 0.87 -3.35 6.61
CA LEU A 97 0.08 -4.49 6.20
C LEU A 97 -1.39 -4.20 6.44
N LEU A 98 -2.26 -4.61 5.52
CA LEU A 98 -3.70 -4.55 5.72
C LEU A 98 -4.23 -5.92 6.16
N ARG A 99 -4.92 -5.94 7.29
CA ARG A 99 -5.64 -7.10 7.78
C ARG A 99 -7.10 -7.06 7.33
N TRP A 100 -7.49 -7.98 6.46
CA TRP A 100 -8.89 -8.14 6.08
C TRP A 100 -9.79 -8.48 7.27
N PRO A 101 -11.04 -7.97 7.33
CA PRO A 101 -12.03 -8.49 8.26
C PRO A 101 -12.36 -9.96 7.98
N GLU A 102 -12.43 -10.34 6.70
CA GLU A 102 -12.69 -11.71 6.25
C GLU A 102 -11.62 -12.16 5.23
N PRO A 103 -10.40 -12.55 5.69
CA PRO A 103 -9.27 -12.90 4.80
C PRO A 103 -9.58 -14.03 3.80
N SER A 104 -10.51 -14.92 4.14
CA SER A 104 -10.93 -16.03 3.28
C SER A 104 -11.59 -15.58 1.97
N GLN A 105 -12.12 -14.36 1.91
CA GLN A 105 -12.66 -13.74 0.69
C GLN A 105 -11.56 -13.18 -0.21
N HIS A 106 -10.33 -13.02 0.31
CA HIS A 106 -9.19 -12.40 -0.38
C HIS A 106 -7.98 -13.35 -0.46
N LYS A 107 -8.21 -14.61 -0.87
CA LYS A 107 -7.18 -15.67 -0.88
C LYS A 107 -5.88 -15.32 -1.61
N ASN A 108 -5.96 -14.53 -2.67
CA ASN A 108 -4.80 -14.11 -3.47
C ASN A 108 -4.11 -12.86 -2.91
N MET A 109 -4.63 -12.29 -1.83
CA MET A 109 -4.16 -11.06 -1.21
C MET A 109 -4.52 -11.06 0.30
N PRO A 110 -4.05 -12.05 1.07
CA PRO A 110 -4.49 -12.23 2.46
C PRO A 110 -3.96 -11.13 3.40
N LEU A 111 -2.79 -10.57 3.09
CA LEU A 111 -2.14 -9.53 3.88
C LEU A 111 -1.35 -8.58 2.97
N PRO A 112 -2.03 -7.74 2.16
CA PRO A 112 -1.37 -6.88 1.20
C PRO A 112 -0.54 -5.80 1.87
N VAL A 113 0.49 -5.35 1.15
CA VAL A 113 1.29 -4.20 1.53
C VAL A 113 0.59 -2.95 0.98
N VAL A 114 0.29 -2.02 1.87
CA VAL A 114 -0.38 -0.77 1.55
C VAL A 114 0.42 0.42 2.08
N ARG A 115 0.08 1.61 1.61
CA ARG A 115 0.60 2.86 2.12
C ARG A 115 -0.56 3.80 2.45
N MET A 116 -0.41 4.52 3.54
CA MET A 116 -1.34 5.54 4.00
C MET A 116 -0.56 6.70 4.59
N THR A 117 -0.98 7.92 4.32
CA THR A 117 -0.48 9.11 5.01
C THR A 117 -1.26 9.27 6.31
N ARG A 118 -0.57 9.46 7.44
CA ARG A 118 -1.22 9.55 8.75
C ARG A 118 -2.22 10.72 8.80
N GLY A 119 -3.41 10.45 9.32
CA GLY A 119 -4.50 11.43 9.43
C GLY A 119 -5.37 11.56 8.16
N GLU A 120 -4.91 11.03 7.02
CA GLU A 120 -5.73 10.98 5.81
C GLU A 120 -6.74 9.83 5.85
N VAL A 121 -7.62 9.76 4.84
CA VAL A 121 -8.67 8.72 4.74
C VAL A 121 -8.39 7.66 3.67
N GLY A 122 -7.44 7.90 2.77
CA GLY A 122 -7.13 7.02 1.65
C GLY A 122 -6.03 6.01 1.95
N VAL A 123 -6.23 4.77 1.51
CA VAL A 123 -5.25 3.68 1.57
C VAL A 123 -4.87 3.26 0.16
N THR A 124 -3.59 3.38 -0.17
CA THR A 124 -3.04 2.98 -1.48
C THR A 124 -2.48 1.57 -1.41
N LEU A 125 -2.94 0.67 -2.28
CA LEU A 125 -2.31 -0.63 -2.44
C LEU A 125 -0.97 -0.51 -3.14
N VAL A 126 0.06 -1.05 -2.50
CA VAL A 126 1.44 -1.04 -3.01
C VAL A 126 1.76 -2.38 -3.66
N ALA A 127 1.42 -3.50 -3.01
CA ALA A 127 1.59 -4.85 -3.53
C ALA A 127 0.63 -5.84 -2.86
N ARG A 128 0.33 -6.96 -3.51
CA ARG A 128 -0.64 -7.94 -2.96
C ARG A 128 -0.03 -8.81 -1.87
N SER A 129 1.29 -8.83 -1.75
CA SER A 129 2.02 -9.53 -0.70
C SER A 129 3.37 -8.87 -0.41
N VAL A 130 3.97 -9.28 0.71
CA VAL A 130 5.34 -8.93 1.09
C VAL A 130 6.35 -9.37 0.03
N ASP A 131 6.21 -10.59 -0.48
CA ASP A 131 7.10 -11.15 -1.50
C ASP A 131 7.05 -10.35 -2.81
N GLU A 132 5.86 -9.97 -3.27
CA GLU A 132 5.71 -9.12 -4.47
C GLU A 132 6.40 -7.77 -4.28
N TYR A 133 6.21 -7.13 -3.12
CA TYR A 133 6.81 -5.83 -2.87
C TYR A 133 8.33 -5.90 -2.75
N LEU A 134 8.85 -6.88 -2.00
CA LEU A 134 10.28 -7.08 -1.82
C LEU A 134 10.96 -7.38 -3.17
N HIS A 135 10.37 -8.24 -4.00
CA HIS A 135 10.87 -8.53 -5.35
C HIS A 135 10.94 -7.25 -6.18
N ARG A 136 9.86 -6.46 -6.19
CA ARG A 136 9.83 -5.20 -6.93
C ARG A 136 10.95 -4.25 -6.51
N LEU A 137 11.14 -4.03 -5.20
CA LEU A 137 12.18 -3.13 -4.70
C LEU A 137 13.59 -3.57 -5.11
N LEU A 138 13.87 -4.87 -5.06
CA LEU A 138 15.16 -5.42 -5.48
C LEU A 138 15.38 -5.32 -6.99
N ALA A 139 14.32 -5.54 -7.79
CA ALA A 139 14.38 -5.37 -9.23
C ALA A 139 14.62 -3.90 -9.63
N GLU A 140 13.93 -2.95 -8.98
CA GLU A 140 14.09 -1.51 -9.22
C GLU A 140 15.52 -1.06 -8.86
N GLU A 141 16.07 -1.54 -7.74
CA GLU A 141 17.47 -1.28 -7.38
C GLU A 141 18.45 -1.85 -8.41
N ASP A 142 18.24 -3.06 -8.92
CA ASP A 142 19.13 -3.68 -9.91
C ASP A 142 19.17 -2.89 -11.23
N VAL A 143 18.02 -2.39 -11.68
CA VAL A 143 17.95 -1.51 -12.87
C VAL A 143 18.70 -0.21 -12.59
N ALA A 144 18.44 0.43 -11.45
CA ALA A 144 19.11 1.68 -11.07
C ALA A 144 20.64 1.51 -10.94
N ALA A 145 21.08 0.42 -10.31
CA ALA A 145 22.48 0.04 -10.15
C ALA A 145 23.14 -0.22 -11.52
N SER A 146 22.44 -0.89 -12.43
CA SER A 146 22.94 -1.14 -13.80
C SER A 146 23.08 0.16 -14.60
N THR A 147 22.13 1.09 -14.46
CA THR A 147 22.21 2.44 -15.06
C THR A 147 23.33 3.28 -14.45
N ALA A 148 23.55 3.19 -13.13
CA ALA A 148 24.66 3.88 -12.47
C ALA A 148 26.03 3.33 -12.90
N ALA A 149 26.16 2.00 -13.00
CA ALA A 149 27.38 1.35 -13.46
C ALA A 149 27.73 1.74 -14.91
N SER A 150 26.75 1.80 -15.81
CA SER A 150 26.99 2.25 -17.19
C SER A 150 27.37 3.73 -17.27
N ALA A 151 26.98 4.54 -16.29
CA ALA A 151 27.39 5.93 -16.13
C ALA A 151 28.75 6.12 -15.41
N GLY A 152 29.47 5.05 -15.09
CA GLY A 152 30.78 5.12 -14.42
C GLY A 152 30.73 5.42 -12.91
N SER A 153 29.54 5.31 -12.31
CA SER A 153 29.31 5.44 -10.86
C SER A 153 29.37 4.08 -10.17
N GLY A 154 29.87 4.03 -8.93
CA GLY A 154 29.88 2.81 -8.12
C GLY A 154 28.46 2.36 -7.79
N ALA A 155 28.08 1.16 -8.24
CA ALA A 155 26.74 0.63 -8.08
C ALA A 155 26.56 -0.09 -6.73
N ALA A 156 26.41 0.67 -5.65
CA ALA A 156 25.99 0.11 -4.35
C ALA A 156 24.57 -0.45 -4.44
N ARG A 157 24.30 -1.54 -3.70
CA ARG A 157 22.99 -2.22 -3.66
C ARG A 157 22.50 -2.40 -2.21
N PRO A 158 22.28 -1.30 -1.47
CA PRO A 158 21.92 -1.36 -0.06
C PRO A 158 20.63 -2.13 0.21
N LEU A 159 19.65 -2.16 -0.71
CA LEU A 159 18.42 -2.92 -0.52
C LEU A 159 18.68 -4.42 -0.62
N ALA A 160 19.44 -4.87 -1.63
CA ALA A 160 19.86 -6.26 -1.74
C ALA A 160 20.69 -6.72 -0.53
N ASP A 161 21.62 -5.88 -0.06
CA ASP A 161 22.42 -6.15 1.13
C ASP A 161 21.54 -6.27 2.39
N ALA A 162 20.54 -5.38 2.54
CA ALA A 162 19.61 -5.40 3.67
C ALA A 162 18.65 -6.60 3.65
N ALA A 163 18.18 -6.99 2.47
CA ALA A 163 17.35 -8.19 2.31
C ALA A 163 18.13 -9.44 2.71
N GLY A 164 19.39 -9.56 2.27
CA GLY A 164 20.27 -10.68 2.62
C GLY A 164 19.65 -12.02 2.23
N MET A 165 19.63 -12.98 3.17
CA MET A 165 19.07 -14.32 2.95
C MET A 165 17.55 -14.30 2.65
N ASP A 166 16.83 -13.25 3.07
CA ASP A 166 15.40 -13.14 2.77
C ASP A 166 15.12 -12.83 1.29
N ALA A 167 16.14 -12.47 0.49
CA ALA A 167 16.01 -12.39 -0.97
C ALA A 167 16.19 -13.75 -1.66
N GLU A 168 16.71 -14.77 -0.96
CA GLU A 168 17.06 -16.05 -1.56
C GLU A 168 15.83 -16.77 -2.13
N GLY A 169 15.93 -17.16 -3.40
CA GLY A 169 14.85 -17.78 -4.17
C GLY A 169 13.70 -16.84 -4.56
N LEU A 170 13.76 -15.56 -4.18
CA LEU A 170 12.79 -14.55 -4.61
C LEU A 170 13.32 -13.76 -5.82
N TYR A 171 14.54 -13.25 -5.73
CA TYR A 171 15.13 -12.40 -6.76
C TYR A 171 16.65 -12.56 -6.81
N ARG A 172 17.23 -12.56 -8.03
CA ARG A 172 18.67 -12.52 -8.25
C ARG A 172 19.07 -11.31 -9.07
N ALA A 173 20.17 -10.67 -8.66
CA ALA A 173 20.83 -9.62 -9.41
C ALA A 173 21.00 -9.97 -10.90
N GLY A 174 20.57 -9.09 -11.79
CA GLY A 174 20.59 -9.30 -13.25
C GLY A 174 19.36 -9.99 -13.81
N ASP A 175 18.40 -10.46 -12.99
CA ASP A 175 17.20 -11.14 -13.48
C ASP A 175 16.35 -10.26 -14.40
N VAL A 176 16.34 -8.94 -14.17
CA VAL A 176 15.59 -8.01 -15.04
C VAL A 176 16.19 -8.00 -16.44
N ALA A 177 17.52 -7.87 -16.54
CA ALA A 177 18.23 -7.90 -17.81
C ALA A 177 18.12 -9.28 -18.48
N ALA A 178 18.28 -10.37 -17.71
CA ALA A 178 18.21 -11.74 -18.21
C ALA A 178 16.82 -12.12 -18.73
N ALA A 179 15.75 -11.48 -18.23
CA ALA A 179 14.40 -11.72 -18.73
C ALA A 179 14.20 -11.25 -20.19
N GLY A 180 15.02 -10.31 -20.68
CA GLY A 180 14.96 -9.81 -22.06
C GLY A 180 13.65 -9.10 -22.43
N LEU A 181 12.82 -8.78 -21.44
CA LEU A 181 11.50 -8.16 -21.61
C LEU A 181 11.68 -6.67 -21.87
N GLY A 182 11.84 -6.28 -23.14
CA GLY A 182 12.11 -4.89 -23.54
C GLY A 182 13.17 -4.73 -24.63
N ALA A 183 13.83 -5.82 -25.02
CA ALA A 183 14.83 -5.83 -26.09
C ALA A 183 14.24 -6.12 -27.48
N SER A 184 12.97 -6.53 -27.58
CA SER A 184 12.37 -7.02 -28.83
C SER A 184 11.77 -5.95 -29.74
N SER A 185 11.76 -4.67 -29.32
CA SER A 185 11.26 -3.56 -30.13
C SER A 185 12.17 -2.35 -29.97
N SER A 186 12.54 -1.71 -31.09
CA SER A 186 13.23 -0.41 -31.08
C SER A 186 12.41 0.72 -30.45
N SER A 187 11.15 0.46 -30.08
CA SER A 187 10.22 1.43 -29.49
C SER A 187 9.88 1.18 -28.01
N SER A 188 10.38 0.13 -27.36
CA SER A 188 10.07 -0.12 -25.93
C SER A 188 10.95 0.71 -25.00
N SER A 189 10.31 1.53 -24.15
CA SER A 189 11.02 2.31 -23.14
C SER A 189 11.51 1.41 -21.99
N PRO A 190 12.59 1.80 -21.28
CA PRO A 190 13.04 1.09 -20.07
C PRO A 190 11.94 0.93 -19.01
N ALA A 191 11.03 1.90 -18.91
CA ALA A 191 9.87 1.83 -18.00
C ALA A 191 8.89 0.72 -18.41
N GLN A 192 8.64 0.54 -19.72
CA GLN A 192 7.80 -0.53 -20.23
C GLN A 192 8.46 -1.90 -20.04
N ALA A 193 9.77 -2.00 -20.25
CA ALA A 193 10.54 -3.20 -19.97
C ALA A 193 10.40 -3.65 -18.52
N MET A 194 10.54 -2.70 -17.59
CA MET A 194 10.34 -2.94 -16.16
C MET A 194 8.91 -3.36 -15.82
N ALA A 195 7.90 -2.65 -16.36
CA ALA A 195 6.50 -3.00 -16.17
C ALA A 195 6.20 -4.46 -16.57
N MET A 196 6.71 -4.88 -17.73
CA MET A 196 6.54 -6.25 -18.23
C MET A 196 7.29 -7.28 -17.37
N TYR A 197 8.49 -6.95 -16.89
CA TYR A 197 9.21 -7.78 -15.94
C TYR A 197 8.39 -7.99 -14.67
N LEU A 198 7.92 -6.90 -14.06
CA LEU A 198 7.16 -6.96 -12.81
C LEU A 198 5.91 -7.84 -12.97
N ILE A 199 5.07 -7.58 -13.99
CA ILE A 199 3.85 -8.35 -14.26
C ILE A 199 4.13 -9.84 -14.45
N ARG A 200 5.23 -10.20 -15.10
CA ARG A 200 5.54 -11.59 -15.48
C ARG A 200 6.33 -12.35 -14.42
N LYS A 201 7.10 -11.67 -13.58
CA LYS A 201 8.08 -12.28 -12.67
C LYS A 201 7.88 -11.94 -11.21
N ALA A 202 7.43 -10.73 -10.88
CA ALA A 202 7.31 -10.27 -9.50
C ALA A 202 5.86 -10.35 -9.00
N GLY A 203 4.90 -9.82 -9.75
CA GLY A 203 3.52 -9.69 -9.32
C GLY A 203 2.75 -8.62 -10.08
N MET A 204 1.53 -8.38 -9.63
CA MET A 204 0.64 -7.37 -10.22
C MET A 204 0.61 -6.13 -9.33
N PHE A 205 0.85 -4.96 -9.91
CA PHE A 205 0.91 -3.69 -9.17
C PHE A 205 -0.06 -2.66 -9.76
N PRO A 206 -0.87 -1.97 -8.92
CA PRO A 206 -1.82 -0.95 -9.37
C PRO A 206 -1.21 0.12 -10.27
N ASP A 207 -0.12 0.74 -9.83
CA ASP A 207 0.57 1.82 -10.53
C ASP A 207 1.20 1.36 -11.87
N VAL A 208 1.67 0.11 -11.93
CA VAL A 208 2.18 -0.48 -13.17
C VAL A 208 1.05 -0.68 -14.17
N CYS A 209 -0.12 -1.15 -13.73
CA CYS A 209 -1.30 -1.31 -14.60
C CYS A 209 -1.76 0.04 -15.15
N GLU A 210 -1.86 1.06 -14.28
CA GLU A 210 -2.23 2.42 -14.65
C GLU A 210 -1.22 3.01 -15.66
N SER A 211 0.09 2.88 -15.37
CA SER A 211 1.15 3.37 -16.25
C SER A 211 1.09 2.73 -17.65
N LEU A 212 0.74 1.45 -17.77
CA LEU A 212 0.60 0.79 -19.06
C LEU A 212 -0.56 1.37 -19.88
N ALA A 213 -1.73 1.54 -19.26
CA ALA A 213 -2.87 2.14 -19.92
C ALA A 213 -2.57 3.60 -20.35
N THR A 214 -1.96 4.40 -19.47
CA THR A 214 -1.54 5.77 -19.79
C THR A 214 -0.48 5.80 -20.91
N ALA A 215 0.46 4.85 -20.96
CA ALA A 215 1.46 4.78 -22.02
C ALA A 215 0.86 4.44 -23.40
N HIS A 216 -0.21 3.64 -23.46
CA HIS A 216 -0.97 3.46 -24.70
C HIS A 216 -1.70 4.74 -25.10
N LEU A 217 -2.34 5.42 -24.13
CA LEU A 217 -3.02 6.68 -24.38
C LEU A 217 -2.08 7.77 -24.89
N GLY A 218 -0.87 7.88 -24.33
CA GLY A 218 0.17 8.82 -24.78
C GLY A 218 0.66 8.56 -26.21
N ARG A 219 0.47 7.34 -26.74
CA ARG A 219 0.73 6.97 -28.14
C ARG A 219 -0.52 7.11 -29.03
N ASN A 220 -1.58 7.73 -28.50
CA ASN A 220 -2.89 7.83 -29.12
C ASN A 220 -3.54 6.47 -29.47
N ASP A 221 -3.10 5.39 -28.81
CA ASP A 221 -3.65 4.05 -28.94
C ASP A 221 -4.76 3.84 -27.92
N LYS A 222 -5.93 4.42 -28.22
CA LYS A 222 -7.09 4.42 -27.33
C LYS A 222 -7.61 3.01 -27.07
N THR A 223 -7.62 2.15 -28.08
CA THR A 223 -8.10 0.78 -27.97
C THR A 223 -7.28 0.00 -26.97
N SER A 224 -5.95 0.01 -27.08
CA SER A 224 -5.10 -0.70 -26.13
C SER A 224 -5.12 -0.08 -24.73
N ALA A 225 -5.31 1.25 -24.62
CA ALA A 225 -5.48 1.89 -23.32
C ALA A 225 -6.73 1.37 -22.58
N MET A 226 -7.84 1.22 -23.29
CA MET A 226 -9.07 0.66 -22.73
C MET A 226 -8.91 -0.83 -22.38
N VAL A 227 -8.31 -1.62 -23.27
CA VAL A 227 -8.02 -3.05 -22.99
C VAL A 227 -7.12 -3.21 -21.75
N ALA A 228 -6.10 -2.37 -21.60
CA ALA A 228 -5.25 -2.37 -20.41
C ALA A 228 -6.03 -1.98 -19.14
N SER A 229 -6.94 -1.01 -19.24
CA SER A 229 -7.83 -0.61 -18.15
C SER A 229 -8.81 -1.73 -17.74
N GLU A 230 -9.40 -2.43 -18.70
CA GLU A 230 -10.26 -3.59 -18.42
C GLU A 230 -9.48 -4.76 -17.81
N TRP A 231 -8.25 -4.97 -18.28
CA TRP A 231 -7.36 -5.97 -17.71
C TRP A 231 -7.01 -5.65 -16.25
N TYR A 232 -6.81 -4.38 -15.91
CA TYR A 232 -6.58 -3.92 -14.54
C TYR A 232 -7.76 -4.27 -13.60
N MET A 233 -9.00 -4.11 -14.07
CA MET A 233 -10.22 -4.38 -13.29
C MET A 233 -10.55 -5.87 -13.09
N ARG A 234 -9.81 -6.81 -13.70
CA ARG A 234 -10.12 -8.24 -13.55
C ARG A 234 -10.11 -8.64 -12.08
N ASN A 235 -11.20 -9.27 -11.64
CA ASN A 235 -11.45 -9.64 -10.23
C ASN A 235 -10.31 -10.43 -9.55
N GLY A 236 -9.47 -11.14 -10.34
CA GLY A 236 -8.34 -11.90 -9.82
C GLY A 236 -7.11 -11.06 -9.45
N HIS A 237 -6.98 -9.83 -9.95
CA HIS A 237 -5.80 -9.00 -9.72
C HIS A 237 -5.88 -8.31 -8.36
N PHE A 238 -6.92 -7.52 -8.12
CA PHE A 238 -7.06 -6.66 -6.94
C PHE A 238 -8.46 -6.77 -6.31
N PRO A 239 -8.84 -7.95 -5.79
CA PRO A 239 -10.18 -8.16 -5.24
C PRO A 239 -10.45 -7.24 -4.04
N GLY A 240 -11.55 -6.49 -4.10
CA GLY A 240 -11.95 -5.54 -3.05
C GLY A 240 -11.44 -4.11 -3.21
N TRP A 241 -10.79 -3.77 -4.35
CA TRP A 241 -10.23 -2.44 -4.58
C TRP A 241 -11.12 -1.62 -5.51
N ALA A 242 -11.49 -0.42 -5.07
CA ALA A 242 -12.21 0.54 -5.90
C ALA A 242 -11.31 1.17 -6.98
N ARG A 243 -10.01 1.33 -6.70
CA ARG A 243 -9.06 2.05 -7.56
C ARG A 243 -9.05 1.60 -9.04
N PRO A 244 -9.07 0.30 -9.39
CA PRO A 244 -9.16 -0.12 -10.79
C PRO A 244 -10.37 0.45 -11.53
N TYR A 245 -11.53 0.47 -10.89
CA TYR A 245 -12.77 0.98 -11.47
C TYR A 245 -12.79 2.51 -11.52
N GLU A 246 -12.24 3.16 -10.49
CA GLU A 246 -12.06 4.61 -10.46
C GLU A 246 -11.14 5.07 -11.61
N PHE A 247 -9.99 4.41 -11.80
CA PHE A 247 -9.08 4.70 -12.91
C PHE A 247 -9.75 4.50 -14.27
N ALA A 248 -10.49 3.40 -14.44
CA ALA A 248 -11.23 3.14 -15.68
C ALA A 248 -12.29 4.20 -15.94
N SER A 249 -12.98 4.66 -14.89
CA SER A 249 -13.92 5.77 -14.97
C SER A 249 -13.26 7.03 -15.53
N ASP A 250 -12.15 7.46 -14.94
CA ASP A 250 -11.43 8.66 -15.38
C ASP A 250 -10.93 8.53 -16.83
N LEU A 251 -10.38 7.36 -17.18
CA LEU A 251 -9.91 7.07 -18.53
C LEU A 251 -11.06 7.14 -19.55
N TYR A 252 -12.21 6.53 -19.26
CA TYR A 252 -13.37 6.54 -20.15
C TYR A 252 -14.00 7.92 -20.28
N MET A 253 -14.07 8.69 -19.19
CA MET A 253 -14.48 10.10 -19.23
C MET A 253 -13.55 10.91 -20.16
N GLY A 254 -12.24 10.75 -20.02
CA GLY A 254 -11.25 11.43 -20.87
C GLY A 254 -11.31 11.03 -22.35
N LEU A 255 -11.84 9.84 -22.67
CA LEU A 255 -12.06 9.37 -24.04
C LEU A 255 -13.42 9.78 -24.63
N GLY A 256 -14.25 10.52 -23.90
CA GLY A 256 -15.60 10.90 -24.32
C GLY A 256 -16.63 9.79 -24.17
N ARG A 257 -16.33 8.71 -23.44
CA ARG A 257 -17.22 7.58 -23.16
C ARG A 257 -17.94 7.78 -21.82
N GLY A 258 -18.71 8.87 -21.73
CA GLY A 258 -19.25 9.35 -20.45
C GLY A 258 -20.20 8.38 -19.72
N GLU A 259 -20.97 7.57 -20.45
CA GLU A 259 -21.86 6.58 -19.82
C GLU A 259 -21.09 5.44 -19.18
N GLU A 260 -20.11 4.88 -19.89
CA GLU A 260 -19.23 3.82 -19.35
C GLU A 260 -18.38 4.33 -18.19
N GLY A 261 -17.86 5.57 -18.30
CA GLY A 261 -17.14 6.21 -17.21
C GLY A 261 -18.00 6.33 -15.95
N ARG A 262 -19.26 6.77 -16.10
CA ARG A 262 -20.22 6.89 -15.00
C ARG A 262 -20.51 5.52 -14.36
N ASP A 263 -20.68 4.48 -15.16
CA ASP A 263 -20.94 3.14 -14.64
C ASP A 263 -19.73 2.57 -13.89
N MET A 264 -18.51 2.83 -14.37
CA MET A 264 -17.28 2.48 -13.64
C MET A 264 -17.17 3.23 -12.31
N ALA A 265 -17.53 4.52 -12.26
CA ALA A 265 -17.55 5.28 -10.99
C ALA A 265 -18.57 4.68 -10.00
N ARG A 266 -19.73 4.23 -10.48
CA ARG A 266 -20.73 3.51 -9.66
C ARG A 266 -20.25 2.13 -9.20
N MET A 267 -19.39 1.46 -9.96
CA MET A 267 -18.73 0.23 -9.53
C MET A 267 -17.71 0.53 -8.43
N ALA A 268 -16.89 1.57 -8.59
CA ALA A 268 -15.92 1.99 -7.59
C ALA A 268 -16.59 2.29 -6.24
N LEU A 269 -17.74 2.99 -6.25
CA LEU A 269 -18.50 3.32 -5.03
C LEU A 269 -19.25 2.14 -4.40
N ARG A 270 -19.30 0.96 -5.05
CA ARG A 270 -19.77 -0.29 -4.42
C ARG A 270 -18.68 -1.02 -3.65
N LEU A 271 -17.43 -0.62 -3.83
CA LEU A 271 -16.26 -1.14 -3.12
C LEU A 271 -15.87 -0.19 -1.99
N PRO A 272 -14.99 -0.59 -1.05
CA PRO A 272 -14.66 0.24 0.11
C PRO A 272 -14.06 1.59 -0.30
N TRP A 273 -14.67 2.69 0.14
CA TRP A 273 -14.32 4.04 -0.37
C TRP A 273 -12.91 4.49 0.04
N TRP A 274 -12.37 3.94 1.12
CA TRP A 274 -11.00 4.18 1.57
C TRP A 274 -9.95 3.60 0.62
N THR A 275 -10.35 2.81 -0.40
CA THR A 275 -9.46 2.34 -1.49
C THR A 275 -9.50 3.23 -2.74
N LEU A 276 -10.31 4.30 -2.74
CA LEU A 276 -10.29 5.32 -3.79
C LEU A 276 -9.05 6.20 -3.65
N ARG A 277 -8.58 6.75 -4.78
CA ARG A 277 -7.53 7.76 -4.78
C ARG A 277 -8.09 9.18 -4.80
N ALA A 278 -9.16 9.41 -5.56
CA ALA A 278 -9.87 10.68 -5.60
C ALA A 278 -10.80 10.82 -4.39
N PRO A 279 -11.11 12.06 -3.98
CA PRO A 279 -12.12 12.32 -2.95
C PRO A 279 -13.47 11.70 -3.34
N PHE A 280 -14.20 11.18 -2.34
CA PHE A 280 -15.54 10.60 -2.51
C PHE A 280 -16.46 11.49 -3.37
N THR A 281 -16.47 12.80 -3.11
CA THR A 281 -17.35 13.75 -3.79
C THR A 281 -17.08 13.86 -5.29
N ALA A 282 -15.82 13.73 -5.73
CA ALA A 282 -15.47 13.71 -7.14
C ALA A 282 -16.01 12.45 -7.82
N VAL A 283 -15.81 11.28 -7.19
CA VAL A 283 -16.29 9.99 -7.73
C VAL A 283 -17.82 9.95 -7.76
N ALA A 284 -18.50 10.45 -6.72
CA ALA A 284 -19.96 10.57 -6.67
C ALA A 284 -20.51 11.48 -7.77
N THR A 285 -19.83 12.61 -8.04
CA THR A 285 -20.20 13.52 -9.14
C THR A 285 -20.10 12.81 -10.48
N THR A 286 -18.99 12.13 -10.75
CA THR A 286 -18.77 11.35 -11.98
C THR A 286 -19.81 10.23 -12.13
N ALA A 287 -20.21 9.59 -11.03
CA ALA A 287 -21.26 8.58 -10.95
C ALA A 287 -22.70 9.14 -11.13
N ALA A 288 -22.85 10.47 -11.23
CA ALA A 288 -24.13 11.18 -11.21
C ALA A 288 -24.99 10.82 -9.98
N LEU A 289 -24.35 10.81 -8.81
CA LEU A 289 -24.94 10.52 -7.51
C LEU A 289 -24.80 11.74 -6.58
N PRO A 290 -25.65 11.88 -5.55
CA PRO A 290 -25.53 12.97 -4.59
C PRO A 290 -24.22 12.88 -3.79
N ALA A 291 -23.69 14.02 -3.37
CA ALA A 291 -22.56 14.09 -2.44
C ALA A 291 -23.01 13.88 -0.98
N ASP A 292 -23.68 12.75 -0.72
CA ASP A 292 -24.25 12.37 0.57
C ASP A 292 -23.99 10.87 0.76
N ALA A 293 -23.19 10.51 1.77
CA ALA A 293 -22.69 9.16 1.92
C ALA A 293 -23.81 8.13 2.09
N GLU A 294 -24.78 8.43 2.97
CA GLU A 294 -25.89 7.52 3.25
C GLU A 294 -26.79 7.32 2.04
N LYS A 295 -27.09 8.39 1.30
CA LYS A 295 -27.87 8.29 0.06
C LYS A 295 -27.13 7.49 -1.00
N VAL A 296 -25.81 7.69 -1.17
CA VAL A 296 -25.02 6.90 -2.13
C VAL A 296 -25.04 5.42 -1.76
N MET A 297 -24.78 5.09 -0.49
CA MET A 297 -24.81 3.70 -0.01
C MET A 297 -26.18 3.06 -0.24
N TRP A 298 -27.27 3.79 0.05
CA TRP A 298 -28.62 3.30 -0.21
C TRP A 298 -28.87 3.11 -1.71
N LEU A 299 -28.58 4.11 -2.55
CA LEU A 299 -28.83 4.07 -4.00
C LEU A 299 -28.08 2.93 -4.70
N LEU A 300 -26.89 2.56 -4.19
CA LEU A 300 -26.07 1.48 -4.74
C LEU A 300 -26.33 0.12 -4.09
N SER A 301 -27.20 0.06 -3.07
CA SER A 301 -27.54 -1.18 -2.37
C SER A 301 -28.44 -2.11 -3.20
N GLU A 302 -28.38 -3.40 -2.88
CA GLU A 302 -29.30 -4.42 -3.39
C GLU A 302 -30.76 -4.12 -3.02
N GLU A 303 -31.01 -3.30 -2.00
CA GLU A 303 -32.36 -2.91 -1.58
C GLU A 303 -32.94 -1.87 -2.54
N ALA A 304 -32.20 -0.81 -2.86
CA ALA A 304 -32.62 0.18 -3.84
C ALA A 304 -32.78 -0.42 -5.24
N ALA A 305 -31.88 -1.32 -5.64
CA ALA A 305 -31.98 -2.04 -6.91
C ALA A 305 -33.28 -2.86 -6.98
N ALA A 306 -33.58 -3.64 -5.93
CA ALA A 306 -34.82 -4.42 -5.87
C ALA A 306 -36.08 -3.53 -5.85
N ALA A 307 -36.06 -2.42 -5.11
CA ALA A 307 -37.18 -1.48 -5.06
C ALA A 307 -37.45 -0.83 -6.43
N ALA A 308 -36.40 -0.52 -7.18
CA ALA A 308 -36.52 -0.02 -8.55
C ALA A 308 -37.12 -1.08 -9.48
N SER A 309 -36.64 -2.33 -9.43
CA SER A 309 -37.18 -3.43 -10.25
C SER A 309 -38.63 -3.80 -9.90
N ALA A 310 -39.01 -3.79 -8.63
CA ALA A 310 -40.39 -4.08 -8.20
C ALA A 310 -41.40 -3.04 -8.68
N LYS A 311 -40.99 -1.76 -8.78
CA LYS A 311 -41.81 -0.69 -9.37
C LYS A 311 -42.08 -0.94 -10.86
N VAL A 312 -41.09 -1.48 -11.58
CA VAL A 312 -41.22 -1.78 -13.02
C VAL A 312 -42.03 -3.04 -13.27
N ASN A 313 -41.79 -4.10 -12.49
CA ASN A 313 -42.36 -5.42 -12.75
C ASN A 313 -43.69 -5.73 -12.03
N GLN A 314 -44.22 -4.79 -11.22
CA GLN A 314 -45.43 -4.93 -10.38
C GLN A 314 -45.49 -6.14 -9.43
N PHE A 315 -44.50 -7.04 -9.48
CA PHE A 315 -44.37 -8.21 -8.62
C PHE A 315 -43.48 -7.88 -7.43
N LYS A 316 -44.06 -7.87 -6.22
CA LYS A 316 -43.28 -7.82 -4.97
C LYS A 316 -42.88 -9.25 -4.61
N GLY A 317 -41.70 -9.67 -5.08
CA GLY A 317 -41.11 -10.93 -4.64
C GLY A 317 -40.83 -10.93 -3.12
N TYR A 318 -41.08 -12.04 -2.45
CA TYR A 318 -40.65 -12.25 -1.07
C TYR A 318 -39.12 -12.12 -0.98
N ARG A 319 -38.63 -11.36 -0.01
CA ARG A 319 -37.21 -11.21 0.28
C ARG A 319 -36.93 -11.64 1.70
N GLU A 320 -35.95 -12.52 1.85
CA GLU A 320 -35.47 -12.90 3.16
C GLU A 320 -34.88 -11.66 3.87
N PRO A 321 -35.29 -11.38 5.12
CA PRO A 321 -34.74 -10.27 5.88
C PRO A 321 -33.22 -10.43 6.04
N LYS A 322 -32.50 -9.31 6.04
CA LYS A 322 -31.04 -9.31 6.28
C LYS A 322 -30.75 -9.92 7.64
N SER A 323 -29.74 -10.79 7.70
CA SER A 323 -29.29 -11.36 8.97
C SER A 323 -28.65 -10.29 9.85
N SER A 324 -28.58 -10.54 11.17
CA SER A 324 -27.86 -9.67 12.12
C SER A 324 -26.41 -9.45 11.69
N LYS A 325 -25.73 -10.51 11.24
CA LYS A 325 -24.37 -10.44 10.69
C LYS A 325 -24.28 -9.45 9.52
N GLN A 326 -25.22 -9.53 8.56
CA GLN A 326 -25.21 -8.63 7.40
C GLN A 326 -25.42 -7.17 7.82
N LEU A 327 -26.36 -6.89 8.71
CA LEU A 327 -26.62 -5.55 9.21
C LEU A 327 -25.42 -4.97 9.97
N ALA A 328 -24.73 -5.79 10.76
CA ALA A 328 -23.54 -5.39 11.49
C ALA A 328 -22.36 -5.08 10.54
N LEU A 329 -22.15 -5.88 9.49
CA LEU A 329 -21.14 -5.60 8.45
C LEU A 329 -21.46 -4.36 7.61
N GLU A 330 -22.74 -4.13 7.29
CA GLU A 330 -23.20 -2.91 6.62
C GLU A 330 -22.94 -1.67 7.48
N ARG A 331 -23.16 -1.78 8.80
CA ARG A 331 -22.83 -0.71 9.76
C ARG A 331 -21.34 -0.41 9.80
N ALA A 332 -20.49 -1.45 9.90
CA ALA A 332 -19.03 -1.31 9.86
C ALA A 332 -18.57 -0.61 8.58
N THR A 333 -19.10 -1.02 7.44
CA THR A 333 -18.85 -0.39 6.13
C THR A 333 -19.30 1.06 6.11
N GLY A 334 -20.51 1.34 6.63
CA GLY A 334 -21.07 2.68 6.71
C GLY A 334 -20.22 3.64 7.56
N LEU A 335 -19.71 3.19 8.71
CA LEU A 335 -18.81 4.00 9.55
C LEU A 335 -17.55 4.41 8.78
N MET A 336 -16.87 3.45 8.13
CA MET A 336 -15.66 3.74 7.37
C MET A 336 -15.93 4.64 6.16
N ASN A 337 -17.01 4.41 5.42
CA ASN A 337 -17.40 5.25 4.28
C ASN A 337 -17.74 6.68 4.69
N ARG A 338 -18.40 6.86 5.84
CA ARG A 338 -18.73 8.20 6.38
C ARG A 338 -17.50 8.97 6.85
N VAL A 339 -16.44 8.30 7.33
CA VAL A 339 -15.15 8.95 7.56
C VAL A 339 -14.55 9.45 6.24
N VAL A 340 -14.55 8.60 5.19
CA VAL A 340 -14.02 8.98 3.87
C VAL A 340 -14.80 10.13 3.23
N ALA A 341 -16.13 10.16 3.41
CA ALA A 341 -16.98 11.24 2.93
C ALA A 341 -16.82 12.56 3.71
N GLY A 342 -16.18 12.53 4.88
CA GLY A 342 -16.04 13.69 5.78
C GLY A 342 -17.21 13.91 6.73
N ASP A 343 -18.16 12.98 6.80
CA ASP A 343 -19.33 13.05 7.70
C ASP A 343 -18.97 12.67 9.15
N LEU A 344 -17.87 11.93 9.33
CA LEU A 344 -17.31 11.56 10.63
C LEU A 344 -15.86 12.01 10.71
N ALA A 345 -15.41 12.37 11.92
CA ALA A 345 -14.17 13.12 12.12
C ALA A 345 -12.89 12.37 11.71
N SER A 346 -12.74 11.10 12.08
CA SER A 346 -11.53 10.32 11.80
C SER A 346 -11.75 8.83 12.05
N TYR A 347 -10.79 8.01 11.62
CA TYR A 347 -10.76 6.59 11.97
C TYR A 347 -10.62 6.32 13.46
N ASP A 348 -9.82 7.12 14.17
CA ASP A 348 -9.64 6.96 15.61
C ASP A 348 -10.96 7.16 16.36
N ALA A 349 -11.78 8.12 15.93
CA ALA A 349 -13.07 8.43 16.55
C ALA A 349 -14.13 7.33 16.38
N ILE A 350 -13.98 6.42 15.41
CA ILE A 350 -14.95 5.34 15.14
C ILE A 350 -14.50 3.96 15.62
N ARG A 351 -13.29 3.82 16.21
CA ARG A 351 -12.71 2.50 16.55
C ARG A 351 -13.63 1.66 17.42
N ASP A 352 -14.21 2.24 18.47
CA ASP A 352 -15.09 1.51 19.40
C ASP A 352 -16.36 1.01 18.71
N GLN A 353 -17.05 1.89 17.98
CA GLN A 353 -18.27 1.54 17.23
C GLN A 353 -17.99 0.52 16.12
N LEU A 354 -16.82 0.62 15.49
CA LEU A 354 -16.40 -0.32 14.45
C LEU A 354 -16.09 -1.70 15.03
N ALA A 355 -15.40 -1.75 16.18
CA ALA A 355 -15.14 -3.00 16.89
C ALA A 355 -16.43 -3.67 17.37
N GLU A 356 -17.38 -2.92 17.92
CA GLU A 356 -18.70 -3.41 18.30
C GLU A 356 -19.45 -4.00 17.10
N ALA A 357 -19.46 -3.30 15.96
CA ALA A 357 -20.08 -3.81 14.74
C ALA A 357 -19.45 -5.13 14.26
N TYR A 358 -18.13 -5.29 14.34
CA TYR A 358 -17.49 -6.56 13.99
C TYR A 358 -17.76 -7.67 15.01
N ALA A 359 -17.82 -7.36 16.31
CA ALA A 359 -18.17 -8.33 17.35
C ALA A 359 -19.60 -8.85 17.16
N GLU A 360 -20.57 -7.97 16.88
CA GLU A 360 -21.95 -8.36 16.55
C GLU A 360 -22.06 -9.21 15.28
N ALA A 361 -21.14 -9.00 14.32
CA ALA A 361 -21.04 -9.83 13.12
C ALA A 361 -20.41 -11.21 13.39
N GLY A 362 -20.01 -11.51 14.63
CA GLY A 362 -19.32 -12.73 15.04
C GLY A 362 -17.82 -12.74 14.71
N LEU A 363 -17.25 -11.59 14.36
CA LEU A 363 -15.84 -11.41 13.99
C LEU A 363 -15.04 -10.84 15.17
N ASN A 364 -15.03 -11.58 16.28
CA ASN A 364 -14.44 -11.13 17.56
C ASN A 364 -12.92 -10.89 17.47
N ASP A 365 -12.23 -11.66 16.65
CA ASP A 365 -10.80 -11.46 16.35
C ASP A 365 -10.55 -10.11 15.68
N VAL A 366 -11.43 -9.69 14.76
CA VAL A 366 -11.38 -8.35 14.14
C VAL A 366 -11.65 -7.25 15.15
N ALA A 367 -12.66 -7.44 16.01
CA ALA A 367 -12.99 -6.49 17.06
C ALA A 367 -11.81 -6.29 18.03
N ASN A 368 -11.23 -7.39 18.53
CA ASN A 368 -10.06 -7.38 19.42
C ASN A 368 -8.84 -6.74 18.75
N PHE A 369 -8.63 -7.02 17.47
CA PHE A 369 -7.57 -6.38 16.71
C PHE A 369 -7.74 -4.85 16.67
N ILE A 370 -8.95 -4.35 16.46
CA ILE A 370 -9.22 -2.90 16.38
C ILE A 370 -9.03 -2.22 17.75
N THR A 371 -9.43 -2.87 18.84
CA THR A 371 -9.36 -2.33 20.20
C THR A 371 -7.98 -2.40 20.82
N ALA A 372 -7.09 -3.26 20.33
CA ALA A 372 -5.69 -3.33 20.78
C ALA A 372 -4.82 -2.13 20.34
N ALA A 373 -5.43 -0.98 19.96
CA ALA A 373 -4.78 0.13 19.25
C ALA A 373 -4.39 1.27 20.19
#